data_AF-A0A101Y2H3-F1
#
_entry.id   AF-A0A101Y2H3-F1
#
_cell.length_a   1.000
_cell.length_b   1.000
_cell.length_c   1.000
_cell.angle_alpha   90.00
_cell.angle_beta   90.00
_cell.angle_gamma   90.00
#
_symmetry.space_group_name_H-M   'P 1'
#
loop_
_entity.id
_entity.type
_entity.pdbx_description
1 polymer ?
#
loop_
_entity_poly.entity_id
_entity_poly.type
_entity_poly.pdbx_seq_one_letter_code
_entity_poly.pdbx_strand_id
1 'polypeptide(L)'
;MTFEVLVAVPIVVALIILIWCTTVIIRRKAIRKTLGDQLLIVRDAKFIFDVIFGVVFLGIGLFQVIRFYGAEGGIELLFLFWPMYLILLAPVYFVRAFSKIEIYEQGILTRDSMWRWEQTEKVFIKEEGNSVTVRFKLKRDRLNSKKVTINKNEKENVITVLSDVFKL
;
A
#
# COMPACT_ATOMS: atom_id res chain seq x y z
N MET A 1 26.35 -6.91 -28.06
CA MET A 1 25.11 -7.69 -27.78
C MET A 1 24.84 -7.84 -26.29
N THR A 2 25.74 -8.40 -25.48
CA THR A 2 25.53 -8.55 -24.01
C THR A 2 25.28 -7.22 -23.29
N PHE A 3 25.94 -6.15 -23.71
CA PHE A 3 25.79 -4.79 -23.16
C PHE A 3 24.37 -4.21 -23.33
N GLU A 4 23.75 -4.39 -24.50
CA GLU A 4 22.38 -3.91 -24.77
C GLU A 4 21.33 -4.71 -24.00
N VAL A 5 21.53 -6.03 -23.89
CA VAL A 5 20.65 -6.91 -23.10
C VAL A 5 20.68 -6.54 -21.62
N LEU A 6 21.85 -6.18 -21.07
CA LEU A 6 22.00 -5.78 -19.67
C LEU A 6 21.35 -4.42 -19.34
N VAL A 7 21.31 -3.47 -20.29
CA VAL A 7 20.58 -2.18 -20.13
C VAL A 7 19.06 -2.37 -20.27
N ALA A 8 18.64 -3.29 -21.14
CA ALA A 8 17.23 -3.55 -21.37
C ALA A 8 16.55 -4.19 -20.14
N VAL A 9 17.25 -5.03 -19.37
CA VAL A 9 16.67 -5.76 -18.23
C VAL A 9 16.07 -4.84 -17.16
N PRO A 10 16.76 -3.82 -16.63
CA PRO A 10 16.18 -2.87 -15.67
C PRO A 10 14.95 -2.13 -16.21
N ILE A 11 14.97 -1.76 -17.49
CA ILE A 11 13.88 -1.06 -18.17
C ILE A 11 12.66 -1.97 -18.31
N VAL A 12 12.87 -3.22 -18.73
CA VAL A 12 11.82 -4.24 -18.84
C VAL A 12 11.23 -4.55 -17.46
N VAL A 13 12.07 -4.66 -16.43
CA VAL A 13 11.61 -4.86 -15.05
C VAL A 13 10.78 -3.67 -14.56
N ALA A 14 11.21 -2.44 -14.81
CA ALA A 14 10.44 -1.23 -14.49
C ALA A 14 9.08 -1.18 -15.23
N LEU A 15 9.03 -1.63 -16.49
CA LEU A 15 7.79 -1.76 -17.26
C LEU A 15 6.85 -2.82 -16.67
N ILE A 16 7.35 -4.00 -16.31
CA ILE A 16 6.55 -5.08 -15.68
C ILE A 16 5.94 -4.57 -14.37
N ILE A 17 6.73 -3.87 -13.56
CA ILE A 17 6.28 -3.21 -12.34
C ILE A 17 5.15 -2.22 -12.63
N LEU A 18 5.33 -1.33 -13.61
CA LEU A 18 4.32 -0.32 -13.96
C LEU A 18 3.01 -1.00 -14.37
N ILE A 19 3.07 -2.05 -15.20
CA ILE A 19 1.90 -2.84 -15.60
C ILE A 19 1.24 -3.50 -14.38
N TRP A 20 2.01 -4.07 -13.45
CA TRP A 20 1.50 -4.64 -12.21
C TRP A 20 0.79 -3.60 -11.33
N CYS A 21 1.39 -2.43 -11.12
CA CYS A 21 0.77 -1.32 -10.39
C CYS A 21 -0.56 -0.90 -11.04
N THR A 22 -0.57 -0.82 -12.37
CA THR A 22 -1.76 -0.40 -13.14
C THR A 22 -2.88 -1.42 -13.02
N THR A 23 -2.57 -2.72 -13.15
CA THR A 23 -3.56 -3.80 -12.99
C THR A 23 -4.14 -3.85 -11.58
N VAL A 24 -3.32 -3.64 -10.54
CA VAL A 24 -3.79 -3.54 -9.14
C VAL A 24 -4.73 -2.34 -8.95
N ILE A 25 -4.41 -1.18 -9.53
CA ILE A 25 -5.27 0.01 -9.47
C ILE A 25 -6.61 -0.24 -10.19
N ILE A 26 -6.58 -0.86 -11.38
CA ILE A 26 -7.79 -1.19 -12.14
C ILE A 26 -8.67 -2.17 -11.37
N ARG A 27 -8.08 -3.24 -10.82
CA ARG A 27 -8.83 -4.22 -10.00
C ARG A 27 -9.50 -3.56 -8.80
N ARG A 28 -8.82 -2.62 -8.14
CA ARG A 28 -9.41 -1.84 -7.04
C ARG A 28 -10.55 -0.94 -7.52
N LYS A 29 -10.39 -0.25 -8.64
CA LYS A 29 -11.48 0.54 -9.25
C LYS A 29 -12.69 -0.32 -9.58
N ALA A 30 -12.49 -1.55 -10.05
CA ALA A 30 -13.59 -2.48 -10.31
C ALA A 30 -14.33 -2.85 -9.02
N ILE A 31 -13.61 -3.15 -7.93
CA ILE A 31 -14.20 -3.39 -6.60
C ILE A 31 -15.02 -2.17 -6.15
N ARG A 32 -14.48 -0.95 -6.26
CA ARG A 32 -15.18 0.29 -5.85
C ARG A 32 -16.54 0.47 -6.52
N LYS A 33 -16.66 0.12 -7.81
CA LYS A 33 -17.93 0.23 -8.55
C LYS A 33 -19.03 -0.69 -8.02
N THR A 34 -18.67 -1.76 -7.29
CA THR A 34 -19.63 -2.75 -6.79
C THR A 34 -20.10 -2.49 -5.36
N LEU A 35 -19.58 -1.46 -4.70
CA LEU A 35 -19.76 -1.21 -3.27
C LEU A 35 -20.72 -0.06 -2.93
N GLY A 36 -21.52 0.41 -3.89
CA GLY A 36 -22.49 1.48 -3.64
C GLY A 36 -21.83 2.82 -3.30
N ASP A 37 -22.58 3.66 -2.57
CA ASP A 37 -22.16 5.03 -2.26
C ASP A 37 -21.08 5.07 -1.18
N GLN A 38 -20.10 5.92 -1.43
CA GLN A 38 -18.89 6.05 -0.62
C GLN A 38 -19.16 6.99 0.55
N LEU A 39 -19.03 6.48 1.79
CA LEU A 39 -19.29 7.26 3.00
C LEU A 39 -18.10 8.14 3.38
N LEU A 40 -16.88 7.60 3.27
CA LEU A 40 -15.67 8.34 3.66
C LEU A 40 -14.41 7.81 2.97
N ILE A 41 -13.45 8.70 2.69
CA ILE A 41 -12.16 8.37 2.10
C ILE A 41 -11.05 8.87 2.99
N VAL A 42 -10.25 7.95 3.53
CA VAL A 42 -9.26 8.25 4.55
C VAL A 42 -7.87 7.78 4.17
N ARG A 43 -6.85 8.54 4.56
CA ARG A 43 -5.45 8.10 4.46
C ARG A 43 -5.01 7.40 5.75
N ASP A 44 -4.39 6.24 5.56
CA ASP A 44 -3.70 5.49 6.63
C ASP A 44 -2.58 6.36 7.25
N ALA A 45 -2.42 6.30 8.57
CA ALA A 45 -1.37 7.03 9.26
C ALA A 45 0.05 6.61 8.80
N LYS A 46 0.21 5.38 8.29
CA LYS A 46 1.49 4.89 7.74
C LYS A 46 1.83 5.45 6.36
N PHE A 47 0.92 6.22 5.74
CA PHE A 47 1.09 6.82 4.42
C PHE A 47 2.44 7.53 4.24
N ILE A 48 2.85 8.37 5.20
CA ILE A 48 4.07 9.17 5.08
C ILE A 48 5.31 8.29 5.00
N PHE A 49 5.38 7.25 5.84
CA PHE A 49 6.48 6.29 5.82
C PHE A 49 6.53 5.53 4.49
N ASP A 50 5.38 5.08 3.98
CA ASP A 50 5.32 4.38 2.70
C ASP A 50 5.83 5.26 1.54
N VAL A 51 5.49 6.55 1.52
CA VAL A 51 6.02 7.49 0.52
C VAL A 51 7.53 7.67 0.64
N ILE A 52 8.02 7.91 1.86
CA ILE A 52 9.45 8.12 2.13
C ILE A 52 10.25 6.89 1.69
N PHE A 53 9.84 5.69 2.10
CA PHE A 53 10.50 4.45 1.68
C PHE A 53 10.44 4.24 0.17
N GLY A 54 9.31 4.53 -0.47
CA GLY A 54 9.18 4.47 -1.93
C GLY A 54 10.19 5.36 -2.65
N VAL A 55 10.30 6.64 -2.25
CA VAL A 55 11.24 7.60 -2.86
C VAL A 55 12.69 7.22 -2.58
N VAL A 56 13.01 6.85 -1.33
CA VAL A 56 14.36 6.47 -0.92
C VAL A 56 14.83 5.22 -1.67
N PHE A 57 14.01 4.18 -1.76
CA PHE A 57 14.37 2.95 -2.47
C PHE A 57 14.54 3.17 -3.98
N LEU A 58 13.71 4.02 -4.59
CA LEU A 58 13.85 4.37 -5.99
C LEU A 58 15.15 5.16 -6.23
N GLY A 59 15.42 6.18 -5.40
CA GLY A 59 16.59 7.05 -5.53
C GLY A 59 17.90 6.31 -5.30
N ILE A 60 17.99 5.52 -4.21
CA ILE A 60 19.18 4.71 -3.91
C ILE A 60 19.36 3.62 -4.97
N GLY A 61 18.29 2.94 -5.37
CA GLY A 61 18.33 1.91 -6.39
C GLY A 61 18.85 2.43 -7.73
N LEU A 62 18.27 3.54 -8.23
CA LEU A 62 18.72 4.18 -9.47
C LEU A 62 20.16 4.70 -9.39
N PHE A 63 20.52 5.36 -8.28
CA PHE A 63 21.88 5.87 -8.08
C PHE A 63 22.91 4.73 -8.10
N GLN A 64 22.62 3.62 -7.42
CA GLN A 64 23.53 2.47 -7.40
C GLN A 64 23.62 1.80 -8.76
N VAL A 65 22.51 1.64 -9.50
CA VAL A 65 22.54 1.11 -10.87
C VAL A 65 23.43 1.99 -11.76
N ILE A 66 23.28 3.32 -11.72
CA ILE A 66 24.10 4.25 -12.52
C ILE A 66 25.59 4.14 -12.13
N ARG A 67 25.89 4.11 -10.83
CA ARG A 67 27.27 4.03 -10.33
C ARG A 67 27.96 2.72 -10.72
N PHE A 68 27.28 1.59 -10.59
CA PHE A 68 27.83 0.28 -10.97
C PHE A 68 27.94 0.13 -12.49
N TYR A 69 27.12 0.83 -13.27
CA TYR A 69 27.22 0.81 -14.73
C TYR A 69 28.42 1.60 -15.28
N GLY A 70 28.84 2.67 -14.58
CA GLY A 70 29.98 3.52 -14.98
C GLY A 70 31.36 3.02 -14.54
N ALA A 71 31.43 1.91 -13.81
CA ALA A 71 32.69 1.33 -13.37
C ALA A 71 33.14 0.24 -14.34
N GLU A 72 34.19 0.52 -15.12
CA GLU A 72 34.74 -0.35 -16.17
C GLU A 72 35.35 -1.68 -15.68
N GLY A 73 35.39 -1.92 -14.36
CA GLY A 73 35.91 -3.14 -13.77
C GLY A 73 34.78 -4.14 -13.51
N GLY A 74 34.96 -5.40 -13.92
CA GLY A 74 33.98 -6.49 -13.80
C GLY A 74 33.29 -6.55 -12.44
N ILE A 75 32.14 -5.91 -12.35
CA ILE A 75 31.25 -6.01 -11.19
C ILE A 75 30.52 -7.33 -11.33
N GLU A 76 30.70 -8.21 -10.35
CA GLU A 76 29.96 -9.46 -10.29
C GLU A 76 28.47 -9.15 -10.30
N LEU A 77 27.71 -9.86 -11.15
CA LEU A 77 26.26 -9.74 -11.28
C LEU A 77 25.53 -9.75 -9.93
N LEU A 78 26.12 -10.40 -8.91
CA LEU A 78 25.62 -10.43 -7.53
C LEU A 78 25.42 -9.03 -6.91
N PHE A 79 26.27 -8.05 -7.25
CA PHE A 79 26.19 -6.68 -6.73
C PHE A 79 25.10 -5.83 -7.41
N LEU A 80 24.62 -6.23 -8.58
CA LEU A 80 23.50 -5.59 -9.29
C LEU A 80 22.13 -6.03 -8.75
N PHE A 81 22.04 -7.18 -8.07
CA PHE A 81 20.78 -7.67 -7.49
C PHE A 81 20.23 -6.74 -6.41
N TRP A 82 21.10 -6.17 -5.57
CA TRP A 82 20.67 -5.31 -4.47
C TRP A 82 20.03 -3.98 -4.95
N PRO A 83 20.67 -3.22 -5.87
CA PRO A 83 20.06 -2.04 -6.49
C PRO A 83 18.73 -2.35 -7.20
N MET A 84 18.69 -3.46 -7.95
CA MET A 84 17.48 -3.92 -8.64
C MET A 84 16.35 -4.27 -7.67
N TYR A 85 16.67 -4.91 -6.54
CA TYR A 85 15.72 -5.22 -5.49
C TYR A 85 15.12 -3.95 -4.85
N LEU A 86 15.94 -2.91 -4.62
CA LEU A 86 15.45 -1.62 -4.11
C LEU A 86 14.50 -0.93 -5.11
N ILE A 87 14.83 -0.94 -6.40
CA ILE A 87 13.94 -0.41 -7.46
C ILE A 87 12.63 -1.20 -7.50
N LEU A 88 12.67 -2.52 -7.30
CA LEU A 88 11.48 -3.38 -7.26
C LEU A 88 10.60 -3.12 -6.03
N LEU A 89 11.20 -2.75 -4.89
CA LEU A 89 10.46 -2.46 -3.66
C LEU A 89 9.75 -1.11 -3.73
N ALA A 90 10.37 -0.07 -4.28
CA ALA A 90 9.79 1.28 -4.34
C ALA A 90 8.32 1.32 -4.83
N PRO A 91 7.95 0.65 -5.94
CA PRO A 91 6.57 0.54 -6.43
C PRO A 91 5.60 -0.10 -5.44
N VAL A 92 6.04 -1.11 -4.67
CA VAL A 92 5.20 -1.73 -3.64
C VAL A 92 4.86 -0.69 -2.57
N TYR A 93 5.84 0.11 -2.16
CA TYR A 93 5.66 1.20 -1.20
C TYR A 93 4.83 2.35 -1.78
N PHE A 94 5.01 2.71 -3.05
CA PHE A 94 4.17 3.72 -3.71
C PHE A 94 2.73 3.25 -3.86
N VAL A 95 2.47 2.02 -4.30
CA VAL A 95 1.11 1.47 -4.37
C VAL A 95 0.47 1.47 -2.99
N ARG A 96 1.19 1.07 -1.94
CA ARG A 96 0.72 1.16 -0.55
C ARG A 96 0.42 2.60 -0.14
N ALA A 97 1.29 3.55 -0.44
CA ALA A 97 1.08 4.96 -0.16
C ALA A 97 -0.17 5.50 -0.87
N PHE A 98 -0.30 5.31 -2.18
CA PHE A 98 -1.46 5.82 -2.94
C PHE A 98 -2.77 5.07 -2.64
N SER A 99 -2.69 3.95 -1.91
CA SER A 99 -3.86 3.23 -1.44
C SER A 99 -4.52 3.94 -0.28
N LYS A 100 -5.70 4.50 -0.54
CA LYS A 100 -6.61 5.05 0.48
C LYS A 100 -7.42 3.94 1.13
N ILE A 101 -7.84 4.17 2.36
CA ILE A 101 -8.86 3.37 3.05
C ILE A 101 -10.20 4.02 2.71
N GLU A 102 -11.16 3.23 2.25
CA GLU A 102 -12.47 3.74 1.83
C GLU A 102 -13.55 3.01 2.62
N ILE A 103 -14.45 3.78 3.23
CA ILE A 103 -15.55 3.27 4.04
C ILE A 103 -16.83 3.35 3.21
N TYR A 104 -17.53 2.23 3.10
CA TYR A 104 -18.79 2.06 2.40
C TYR A 104 -19.84 1.50 3.35
N GLU A 105 -21.11 1.59 2.97
CA GLU A 105 -22.21 1.00 3.75
C GLU A 105 -22.08 -0.51 3.96
N GLN A 106 -21.45 -1.23 3.02
CA GLN A 106 -21.32 -2.69 3.02
C GLN A 106 -20.01 -3.18 3.67
N GLY A 107 -19.03 -2.29 3.85
CA GLY A 107 -17.73 -2.65 4.40
C GLY A 107 -16.64 -1.59 4.24
N ILE A 108 -15.43 -1.91 4.71
CA ILE A 108 -14.25 -1.08 4.52
C ILE A 108 -13.38 -1.72 3.44
N LEU A 109 -13.05 -0.93 2.41
CA LEU A 109 -12.00 -1.27 1.48
C LEU A 109 -10.67 -0.76 2.02
N THR A 110 -9.85 -1.69 2.53
CA THR A 110 -8.50 -1.39 3.00
C THR A 110 -7.48 -1.58 1.89
N ARG A 111 -6.22 -1.23 2.18
CA ARG A 111 -5.08 -1.43 1.28
C ARG A 111 -4.87 -2.90 0.92
N ASP A 112 -5.22 -3.83 1.81
CA ASP A 112 -4.95 -5.26 1.64
C ASP A 112 -6.12 -6.01 0.98
N SER A 113 -7.35 -5.55 1.22
CA SER A 113 -8.57 -6.22 0.76
C SER A 113 -9.82 -5.48 1.23
N MET A 114 -10.96 -5.85 0.64
CA MET A 114 -12.28 -5.44 1.11
C MET A 114 -12.71 -6.30 2.32
N TRP A 115 -13.19 -5.65 3.38
CA TRP A 115 -13.77 -6.31 4.56
C TRP A 115 -15.23 -5.95 4.69
N ARG A 116 -16.10 -6.96 4.72
CA ARG A 116 -17.54 -6.78 4.84
C ARG A 116 -17.98 -6.77 6.30
N TRP A 117 -18.97 -5.93 6.63
CA TRP A 117 -19.49 -5.85 7.99
C TRP A 117 -20.08 -7.16 8.50
N GLU A 118 -20.71 -7.95 7.62
CA GLU A 118 -21.24 -9.28 7.94
C GLU A 118 -20.22 -10.22 8.59
N GLN A 119 -18.94 -10.06 8.20
CA GLN A 119 -17.81 -10.85 8.67
C GLN A 119 -17.19 -10.28 9.96
N THR A 120 -17.59 -9.08 10.36
CA THR A 120 -17.07 -8.39 11.55
C THR A 120 -17.93 -8.76 12.76
N GLU A 121 -17.27 -9.22 13.82
CA GLU A 121 -17.90 -9.61 15.09
C GLU A 121 -17.88 -8.45 16.08
N LYS A 122 -16.74 -7.75 16.18
CA LYS A 122 -16.56 -6.60 17.08
C LYS A 122 -15.63 -5.56 16.46
N VAL A 123 -15.91 -4.29 16.74
CA VAL A 123 -15.05 -3.16 16.42
C VAL A 123 -14.56 -2.55 17.72
N PHE A 124 -13.24 -2.43 17.84
CA PHE A 124 -12.60 -1.72 18.95
C PHE A 124 -11.98 -0.44 18.40
N ILE A 125 -12.46 0.69 18.88
CA ILE A 125 -11.91 2.00 18.58
C ILE A 125 -11.00 2.38 19.75
N LYS A 126 -9.71 2.52 19.49
CA LYS A 126 -8.74 3.01 20.46
C LYS A 126 -8.17 4.33 19.95
N GLU A 127 -8.38 5.38 20.71
CA GLU A 127 -7.76 6.67 20.45
C GLU A 127 -6.31 6.67 20.94
N GLU A 128 -5.37 7.00 20.06
CA GLU A 128 -3.95 7.10 20.37
C GLU A 128 -3.45 8.49 19.94
N GLY A 129 -3.56 9.46 20.85
CA GLY A 129 -3.14 10.85 20.63
C GLY A 129 -3.74 11.45 19.34
N ASN A 130 -2.89 11.68 18.35
CA ASN A 130 -3.25 12.25 17.04
C ASN A 130 -3.76 11.19 16.02
N SER A 131 -4.03 9.95 16.42
CA SER A 131 -4.49 8.90 15.52
C SER A 131 -5.61 8.06 16.13
N VAL A 132 -6.41 7.42 15.29
CA VAL A 132 -7.39 6.42 15.71
C VAL A 132 -6.94 5.07 15.22
N THR A 133 -6.82 4.13 16.17
CA THR A 133 -6.63 2.73 15.86
C THR A 133 -7.99 2.04 15.90
N VAL A 134 -8.45 1.54 14.76
CA VAL A 134 -9.65 0.69 14.67
C VAL A 134 -9.22 -0.76 14.50
N ARG A 135 -9.61 -1.62 15.43
CA ARG A 135 -9.36 -3.07 15.37
C ARG A 135 -10.67 -3.79 15.09
N PHE A 136 -10.70 -4.55 14.01
CA PHE A 136 -11.82 -5.40 13.63
C PHE A 136 -11.51 -6.85 14.06
N LYS A 137 -12.43 -7.47 14.80
CA LYS A 137 -12.42 -8.91 15.10
C LYS A 137 -13.37 -9.59 14.12
N LEU A 138 -12.89 -10.57 13.34
CA LEU A 138 -13.70 -11.27 12.34
C LEU A 138 -14.36 -12.53 12.93
N LYS A 139 -15.59 -12.84 12.50
CA LYS A 139 -16.43 -13.96 12.99
C LYS A 139 -15.83 -15.36 12.82
N ARG A 140 -14.76 -15.53 12.03
CA ARG A 140 -14.26 -16.85 11.61
C ARG A 140 -12.89 -17.26 12.15
N ASP A 141 -12.21 -16.43 12.95
CA ASP A 141 -10.94 -16.86 13.54
C ASP A 141 -10.57 -16.06 14.79
N ARG A 142 -10.22 -16.74 15.89
CA ARG A 142 -9.77 -16.05 17.13
C ARG A 142 -8.50 -15.23 16.91
N LEU A 143 -7.71 -15.54 15.87
CA LEU A 143 -6.44 -14.91 15.54
C LEU A 143 -6.51 -13.87 14.40
N ASN A 144 -7.64 -13.75 13.70
CA ASN A 144 -7.80 -12.76 12.63
C ASN A 144 -8.36 -11.45 13.16
N SER A 145 -7.56 -10.75 13.96
CA SER A 145 -7.77 -9.35 14.25
C SER A 145 -6.96 -8.50 13.28
N LYS A 146 -7.61 -7.55 12.61
CA LYS A 146 -6.94 -6.59 11.74
C LYS A 146 -6.95 -5.21 12.38
N LYS A 147 -5.79 -4.55 12.40
CA LYS A 147 -5.61 -3.18 12.92
C LYS A 147 -5.46 -2.21 11.76
N VAL A 148 -6.30 -1.19 11.73
CA VAL A 148 -6.22 -0.05 10.81
C VAL A 148 -5.94 1.19 11.65
N THR A 149 -4.93 1.98 11.29
CA THR A 149 -4.62 3.23 12.00
C THR A 149 -4.85 4.41 11.06
N ILE A 150 -5.64 5.38 11.52
CA ILE A 150 -6.13 6.51 10.75
C ILE A 150 -5.59 7.81 11.35
N ASN A 151 -5.24 8.76 10.48
CA ASN A 151 -4.63 10.04 10.86
C ASN A 151 -5.64 11.09 11.37
N LYS A 152 -5.12 12.09 12.11
CA LYS A 152 -5.82 13.14 12.88
C LYS A 152 -6.92 13.89 12.14
N ASN A 153 -6.69 14.30 10.90
CA ASN A 153 -7.59 15.22 10.20
C ASN A 153 -8.97 14.62 9.90
N GLU A 154 -9.09 13.29 9.97
CA GLU A 154 -10.32 12.57 9.66
C GLU A 154 -10.76 11.67 10.83
N LYS A 155 -10.10 11.81 12.00
CA LYS A 155 -10.35 11.02 13.21
C LYS A 155 -11.82 11.08 13.63
N GLU A 156 -12.36 12.28 13.79
CA GLU A 156 -13.72 12.48 14.31
C GLU A 156 -14.77 11.94 13.33
N ASN A 157 -14.63 12.27 12.04
CA ASN A 157 -15.52 11.76 10.99
C ASN A 157 -15.53 10.23 10.90
N VAL A 158 -14.37 9.58 11.05
CA VAL A 158 -14.29 8.12 11.06
C VAL A 158 -14.99 7.53 12.28
N ILE A 159 -14.82 8.12 13.45
CA ILE A 159 -15.48 7.64 14.67
C ILE A 159 -16.99 7.73 14.51
N THR A 160 -17.51 8.87 14.06
CA THR A 160 -18.95 9.08 13.83
C THR A 160 -19.51 8.11 12.80
N VAL A 161 -18.86 7.95 11.64
CA VAL A 161 -19.33 7.01 10.60
C VAL A 161 -19.32 5.56 11.12
N LEU A 162 -18.30 5.16 11.89
CA LEU A 162 -18.25 3.82 12.46
C LEU A 162 -19.26 3.61 13.60
N SER A 163 -19.53 4.62 14.43
CA SER A 163 -20.57 4.53 15.46
C SER A 163 -21.95 4.41 14.82
N ASP A 164 -22.23 5.15 13.75
CA ASP A 164 -23.50 5.11 13.04
C ASP A 164 -23.75 3.73 12.41
N VAL A 165 -22.72 3.15 11.78
CA VAL A 165 -22.81 1.83 11.14
C VAL A 165 -23.02 0.70 12.16
N PHE A 166 -22.35 0.75 13.31
CA PHE A 166 -22.43 -0.30 14.33
C PHE A 166 -23.46 -0.03 15.43
N LYS A 167 -24.11 1.14 15.42
CA LYS A 167 -24.98 1.64 16.51
C LYS A 167 -24.31 1.48 17.88
N LEU A 168 -23.03 1.83 17.96
CA LEU A 168 -22.23 1.79 19.19
C LEU A 168 -22.66 2.89 20.17
#